data_AF-A0A442HT93-F1
#
_entry.id   AF-A0A442HT93-F1
#
_cell.length_a   1.000
_cell.length_b   1.000
_cell.length_c   1.000
_cell.angle_alpha   90.00
_cell.angle_beta   90.00
_cell.angle_gamma   90.00
#
_symmetry.space_group_name_H-M   'P 1'
#
loop_
_entity.id
_entity.type
_entity.pdbx_description
1 polymer ?
#
loop_
_entity_poly.entity_id
_entity_poly.type
_entity_poly.pdbx_seq_one_letter_code
_entity_poly.pdbx_strand_id
1 'polypeptide(L)' 'MDERPKRLRETPDFIINDVLDLAEYSDRGIVTTLVDTHGVRLRLHLTVVTSELLCERIANALERRYGE' A
#
# COMPACT_ATOMS: atom_id res chain seq x y z
N MET A 1 29.83 21.16 13.57
CA MET A 1 29.68 20.47 12.28
C MET A 1 28.41 19.65 12.40
N ASP A 2 27.30 20.18 11.93
CA ASP A 2 25.96 19.62 12.16
C ASP A 2 25.50 18.97 10.84
N GLU A 3 26.11 17.83 10.49
CA GLU A 3 25.74 17.05 9.31
C GLU A 3 24.50 16.21 9.64
N ARG A 4 23.34 16.86 9.65
CA ARG A 4 22.08 16.12 9.56
C ARG A 4 22.06 15.39 8.21
N PRO A 5 21.84 14.07 8.17
CA PRO A 5 21.80 13.35 6.90
C PRO A 5 20.72 13.98 6.02
N LYS A 6 21.11 14.42 4.82
CA LYS A 6 20.18 14.82 3.77
C LYS A 6 19.22 13.64 3.60
N ARG A 7 17.98 13.77 4.10
CA ARG A 7 16.91 12.84 3.79
C ARG A 7 16.84 12.79 2.27
N LEU A 8 17.27 11.67 1.69
CA LEU A 8 17.02 11.36 0.29
C LEU A 8 15.54 11.67 0.07
N ARG A 9 15.24 12.62 -0.81
CA ARG A 9 13.86 12.87 -1.20
C ARG A 9 13.44 11.60 -1.95
N GLU A 10 12.85 10.66 -1.23
CA GLU A 10 12.22 9.48 -1.80
C GLU A 10 11.20 10.01 -2.80
N THR A 11 11.47 9.80 -4.08
CA THR A 11 10.47 10.06 -5.11
C THR A 11 9.50 8.89 -4.99
N PRO A 12 8.23 9.12 -4.65
CA PRO A 12 7.31 8.01 -4.48
C PRO A 12 7.11 7.32 -5.82
N ASP A 13 7.45 6.03 -5.90
CA ASP A 13 7.38 5.26 -7.14
C ASP A 13 5.93 5.04 -7.60
N PHE A 14 4.99 4.95 -6.65
CA PHE A 14 3.56 4.76 -6.91
C PHE A 14 2.74 5.25 -5.71
N ILE A 15 1.90 6.27 -5.91
CA ILE A 15 1.01 6.79 -4.87
C ILE A 15 -0.40 6.25 -5.12
N ILE A 16 -0.90 5.43 -4.21
CA ILE A 16 -2.29 4.97 -4.23
C ILE A 16 -3.18 6.14 -3.83
N ASN A 17 -4.10 6.53 -4.71
CA ASN A 17 -5.09 7.57 -4.46
C ASN A 17 -6.48 6.98 -4.19
N ASP A 18 -6.77 5.79 -4.71
CA ASP A 18 -8.05 5.11 -4.50
C ASP A 18 -7.89 3.58 -4.48
N VAL A 19 -8.79 2.90 -3.78
CA VAL A 19 -8.91 1.44 -3.73
C VAL A 19 -10.35 1.11 -4.10
N LEU A 20 -10.55 0.55 -5.29
CA LEU A 20 -11.90 0.26 -5.76
C LEU A 20 -12.50 -0.90 -4.97
N ASP A 21 -13.67 -0.65 -4.37
CA ASP A 21 -14.44 -1.63 -3.60
C ASP A 21 -15.22 -2.59 -4.52
N LEU A 22 -14.46 -3.28 -5.37
CA LEU A 22 -14.92 -4.43 -6.13
C LEU A 22 -14.28 -5.63 -5.47
N ALA A 23 -14.84 -6.06 -4.33
CA ALA A 23 -14.47 -7.29 -3.67
C ALA A 23 -14.84 -8.49 -4.57
N GLU A 24 -14.01 -8.73 -5.57
CA GLU A 24 -14.09 -9.90 -6.41
C GLU A 24 -13.27 -11.01 -5.73
N TYR A 25 -13.95 -12.09 -5.37
CA TYR A 25 -13.30 -13.29 -4.86
C TYR A 25 -12.87 -14.15 -6.04
N SER A 26 -11.65 -14.68 -5.98
CA SER A 26 -11.17 -15.74 -6.87
C SER A 26 -10.99 -17.01 -6.07
N ASP A 27 -10.92 -18.16 -6.76
CA ASP A 27 -10.60 -19.46 -6.13
C ASP A 27 -9.29 -19.45 -5.34
N ARG A 28 -8.43 -18.44 -5.56
CA ARG A 28 -7.11 -18.28 -4.95
C ARG A 28 -7.04 -17.19 -3.88
N GLY A 29 -8.12 -16.44 -3.63
CA GLY A 29 -8.17 -15.38 -2.62
C GLY A 29 -8.85 -14.09 -3.09
N ILE A 30 -8.36 -12.95 -2.59
CA ILE A 30 -8.96 -11.62 -2.75
C ILE A 30 -8.41 -10.94 -4.00
N VAL A 31 -9.29 -10.32 -4.77
CA VAL A 31 -8.91 -9.41 -5.86
C VAL A 31 -9.27 -7.99 -5.47
N THR A 32 -8.31 -7.08 -5.59
CA THR A 32 -8.53 -5.64 -5.35
C THR A 32 -7.89 -4.82 -6.46
N THR A 33 -8.43 -3.64 -6.75
CA THR A 33 -7.87 -2.73 -7.75
C THR A 33 -7.46 -1.43 -7.09
N LEU A 34 -6.18 -1.12 -7.17
CA LEU A 34 -5.60 0.15 -6.74
C LEU A 34 -5.58 1.13 -7.91
N VAL A 35 -5.81 2.41 -7.62
CA VAL A 35 -5.73 3.49 -8.61
C VAL A 35 -4.71 4.51 -8.13
N ASP A 36 -3.78 4.89 -8.99
CA ASP A 36 -2.81 5.94 -8.67
C ASP A 36 -3.37 7.35 -8.90
N THR A 37 -2.55 8.36 -8.60
CA THR A 37 -2.88 9.77 -8.80
C THR A 37 -3.07 10.17 -10.28
N HIS A 38 -2.62 9.35 -11.23
CA HIS A 38 -2.75 9.55 -12.67
C HIS A 38 -3.91 8.72 -13.27
N GLY A 39 -4.64 7.95 -12.45
CA GLY A 39 -5.71 7.06 -12.90
C GLY A 39 -5.24 5.69 -13.41
N VAL A 40 -3.96 5.36 -13.30
CA VAL A 40 -3.41 4.04 -13.64
C VAL A 40 -3.97 3.02 -12.66
N ARG A 41 -4.48 1.91 -13.19
CA ARG A 41 -5.10 0.83 -12.42
C ARG A 41 -4.15 -0.35 -12.26
N LEU A 42 -3.90 -0.74 -11.02
CA LEU A 42 -3.15 -1.96 -10.68
C LEU A 42 -4.11 -2.96 -10.04
N ARG A 43 -4.30 -4.11 -10.68
CA ARG A 43 -5.13 -5.20 -10.15
C ARG A 43 -4.26 -6.20 -9.41
N LEU A 44 -4.53 -6.37 -8.13
CA LEU A 44 -3.82 -7.28 -7.25
C LEU A 44 -4.63 -8.55 -7.02
N HIS A 45 -3.99 -9.70 -7.22
CA HIS A 45 -4.52 -11.00 -6.83
C HIS A 45 -3.75 -11.48 -5.61
N LEU A 46 -4.41 -11.49 -4.46
CA LEU A 46 -3.79 -11.79 -3.18
C LEU A 46 -4.37 -13.10 -2.62
N THR A 47 -3.49 -13.96 -2.12
CA THR A 47 -3.94 -15.07 -1.27
C THR A 47 -4.39 -14.53 0.08
N VAL A 48 -5.20 -15.29 0.81
CA VAL A 48 -5.64 -14.93 2.17
C VAL A 48 -4.45 -14.57 3.07
N VAL A 49 -3.43 -15.43 3.07
CA VAL A 49 -2.21 -15.22 3.88
C VAL A 49 -1.48 -13.94 3.48
N THR A 50 -1.37 -13.66 2.18
CA THR A 50 -0.69 -12.44 1.71
C THR A 50 -1.51 -11.19 2.02
N SER A 51 -2.84 -11.24 1.94
CA SER A 51 -3.69 -10.11 2.28
C SER A 51 -3.62 -9.77 3.77
N GLU A 52 -3.61 -10.76 4.65
CA GLU A 52 -3.48 -10.54 6.10
C GLU A 52 -2.13 -9.87 6.43
N LEU A 53 -1.04 -10.39 5.86
CA LEU A 53 0.30 -9.82 6.04
C LEU A 53 0.39 -8.38 5.51
N LEU A 54 -0.26 -8.08 4.38
CA LEU A 54 -0.29 -6.73 3.82
C LEU A 54 -1.03 -5.76 4.75
N CYS A 55 -2.19 -6.16 5.27
CA CYS A 55 -2.94 -5.37 6.25
C CYS A 55 -2.12 -5.08 7.50
N GLU A 56 -1.44 -6.09 8.06
CA GLU A 56 -0.59 -5.94 9.25
C GLU A 56 0.56 -4.96 8.99
N ARG A 57 1.24 -5.08 7.84
CA ARG A 57 2.36 -4.18 7.50
C ARG A 57 1.91 -2.73 7.34
N ILE A 58 0.74 -2.50 6.74
CA ILE A 58 0.18 -1.14 6.61
C ILE A 58 -0.20 -0.60 7.98
N ALA A 59 -0.89 -1.38 8.81
CA ALA A 59 -1.26 -0.98 10.17
C ALA A 59 -0.02 -0.60 11.00
N ASN A 60 1.02 -1.45 11.00
CA ASN A 60 2.27 -1.19 11.69
C ASN A 60 2.99 0.07 11.18
N ALA A 61 2.94 0.34 9.87
CA ALA A 61 3.53 1.56 9.31
C ALA A 61 2.76 2.82 9.73
N LEU A 62 1.43 2.75 9.78
CA LEU A 62 0.57 3.83 10.25
C LEU A 62 0.78 4.10 11.74
N GLU A 63 0.84 3.05 12.57
CA GLU A 63 1.12 3.16 14.00
C GLU A 63 2.48 3.80 14.25
N ARG A 64 3.55 3.37 13.56
CA ARG A 64 4.87 4.01 13.70
C ARG A 64 4.92 5.47 13.29
N ARG A 65 4.01 5.90 12.40
CA ARG A 65 4.01 7.24 11.83
C ARG A 65 3.10 8.21 12.59
N TYR A 66 1.99 7.70 13.12
CA TYR A 66 0.89 8.48 13.67
C TYR A 66 0.39 7.98 15.03
N GLY A 67 0.76 6.77 15.44
CA GLY A 67 0.61 6.31 16.81
C GLY A 67 1.63 6.99 17.70
N GLU A 68 1.22 7.40 18.88
CA GLU A 68 2.05 8.09 19.87
C GLU A 68 3.30 7.31 20.26
#